data_AF-A0ABD1SUG6-F1
#
_entry.id   AF-A0ABD1SUG6-F1
#
_cell.length_a   1.000
_cell.length_b   1.000
_cell.length_c   1.000
_cell.angle_alpha   90.00
_cell.angle_beta   90.00
_cell.angle_gamma   90.00
#
_symmetry.space_group_name_H-M   'P 1'
#
loop_
_entity.id
_entity.type
_entity.pdbx_description
1 polymer ?
#
loop_
_entity_poly.entity_id
_entity_poly.type
_entity_poly.pdbx_seq_one_letter_code
_entity_poly.pdbx_strand_id
1 'polypeptide(L)'
;MDFNHSIQFPSSNPPSKMHNFMHMPPYFLDHSNQDGEARSFRFRNLLRQNMLTFWNDRLVEIRNPPDVRSQHLLPLARIKKIMKSDEEVKMISADTPILFAKACEIFIMELTLRAWMNTEDNKRRTMQRFDVAKAIRDEELLDFLTYIVPFDGDKEEAVADCPGDTHQCTAYPMNLCSMNSDFLMRSQEAPQHLVFPPSFSSAETKYHKGSN
;
A
#
# COMPACT_ATOMS: atom_id res chain seq x y z
N MET A 1 -87.48 -22.36 9.87
CA MET A 1 -87.63 -23.71 10.43
C MET A 1 -86.63 -24.59 9.72
N ASP A 2 -85.87 -25.28 10.54
CA ASP A 2 -84.66 -26.09 10.32
C ASP A 2 -84.85 -27.09 9.14
N PHE A 3 -83.84 -27.56 8.42
CA PHE A 3 -82.81 -28.50 8.86
C PHE A 3 -81.67 -28.47 7.83
N ASN A 4 -80.43 -28.22 8.25
CA ASN A 4 -79.27 -28.68 7.50
C ASN A 4 -78.46 -29.60 8.41
N HIS A 5 -78.71 -30.89 8.24
CA HIS A 5 -78.08 -31.97 8.99
C HIS A 5 -76.61 -32.11 8.61
N SER A 6 -75.76 -32.12 9.64
CA SER A 6 -74.44 -32.73 9.58
C SER A 6 -74.55 -34.22 9.21
N ILE A 7 -73.72 -34.66 8.27
CA ILE A 7 -73.31 -36.06 8.16
C ILE A 7 -71.78 -36.08 8.05
N GLN A 8 -71.15 -36.74 9.03
CA GLN A 8 -69.73 -37.06 9.08
C GLN A 8 -69.42 -38.32 8.25
N PHE A 9 -68.15 -38.37 7.85
CA PHE A 9 -67.41 -39.23 6.92
C PHE A 9 -67.56 -40.77 7.04
N PRO A 10 -67.02 -41.51 6.06
CA PRO A 10 -65.91 -42.37 6.47
C PRO A 10 -64.63 -42.21 5.62
N SER A 11 -63.55 -42.22 6.39
CA SER A 11 -62.14 -42.42 6.04
C SER A 11 -61.90 -43.42 4.91
N SER A 12 -61.23 -42.95 3.85
CA SER A 12 -60.44 -43.80 2.96
C SER A 12 -59.03 -43.21 2.87
N ASN A 13 -58.09 -43.78 3.64
CA ASN A 13 -56.65 -43.56 3.43
C ASN A 13 -56.24 -44.11 2.07
N PRO A 14 -55.61 -43.31 1.18
CA PRO A 14 -54.77 -43.83 0.11
C PRO A 14 -53.32 -44.00 0.60
N PRO A 15 -52.55 -44.89 -0.04
CA PRO A 15 -51.34 -45.45 0.52
C PRO A 15 -50.17 -44.45 0.52
N SER A 16 -49.38 -44.56 1.59
CA SER A 16 -48.02 -44.05 1.72
C SER A 16 -47.15 -44.43 0.52
N LYS A 17 -46.97 -43.51 -0.42
CA LYS A 17 -45.84 -43.54 -1.34
C LYS A 17 -45.22 -42.15 -1.44
N MET A 18 -44.09 -42.07 -0.75
CA MET A 18 -42.96 -41.23 -1.07
C MET A 18 -43.29 -39.74 -1.07
N HIS A 19 -43.18 -39.16 0.13
CA HIS A 19 -42.67 -37.81 0.23
C HIS A 19 -41.38 -37.78 -0.62
N ASN A 20 -41.42 -37.12 -1.77
CA ASN A 20 -40.20 -36.51 -2.26
C ASN A 20 -39.93 -35.38 -1.27
N PHE A 21 -39.30 -35.73 -0.13
CA PHE A 21 -38.33 -34.82 0.43
C PHE A 21 -37.43 -34.52 -0.76
N MET A 22 -37.52 -33.31 -1.31
CA MET A 22 -36.32 -32.72 -1.85
C MET A 22 -35.34 -32.79 -0.68
N HIS A 23 -34.51 -33.83 -0.67
CA HIS A 23 -33.26 -33.79 0.04
C HIS A 23 -32.54 -32.63 -0.61
N MET A 24 -32.66 -31.46 0.03
CA MET A 24 -31.71 -30.39 -0.18
C MET A 24 -30.38 -31.03 0.16
N PRO A 25 -29.49 -31.24 -0.82
CA PRO A 25 -28.28 -31.98 -0.55
C PRO A 25 -27.42 -31.12 0.39
N PRO A 26 -26.50 -31.72 1.15
CA PRO A 26 -25.57 -30.97 1.98
C PRO A 26 -24.52 -30.30 1.08
N TYR A 27 -24.93 -29.29 0.32
CA TYR A 27 -24.04 -28.37 -0.39
C TYR A 27 -24.06 -26.98 0.24
N PHE A 28 -24.87 -26.76 1.27
CA PHE A 28 -24.70 -25.56 2.07
C PHE A 28 -23.50 -25.75 2.98
N LEU A 29 -22.50 -24.89 2.72
CA LEU A 29 -21.30 -24.59 3.51
C LEU A 29 -20.02 -25.32 3.10
N ASP A 30 -19.42 -24.88 1.99
CA ASP A 30 -18.15 -24.15 2.08
C ASP A 30 -17.93 -23.30 0.80
N HIS A 31 -18.57 -22.12 0.75
CA HIS A 31 -18.30 -21.11 -0.29
C HIS A 31 -17.55 -19.89 0.25
N SER A 32 -17.13 -19.90 1.51
CA SER A 32 -16.36 -18.81 2.10
C SER A 32 -14.90 -18.77 1.62
N ASN A 33 -14.32 -19.90 1.22
CA ASN A 33 -12.91 -19.96 0.84
C ASN A 33 -12.61 -19.55 -0.62
N GLN A 34 -13.56 -19.73 -1.56
CA GLN A 34 -13.32 -19.43 -2.98
C GLN A 34 -13.18 -17.93 -3.27
N ASP A 35 -13.93 -17.08 -2.55
CA ASP A 35 -13.87 -15.63 -2.74
C ASP A 35 -12.54 -15.03 -2.25
N GLY A 36 -11.98 -15.60 -1.18
CA GLY A 36 -10.69 -15.20 -0.61
C GLY A 36 -9.52 -15.53 -1.54
N GLU A 37 -9.50 -16.74 -2.09
CA GLU A 37 -8.48 -17.18 -3.04
C GLU A 37 -8.51 -16.36 -4.34
N ALA A 38 -9.70 -16.13 -4.91
CA ALA A 38 -9.85 -15.33 -6.12
C ALA A 38 -9.39 -13.88 -5.91
N ARG A 39 -9.69 -13.28 -4.75
CA ARG A 39 -9.21 -11.94 -4.39
C ARG A 39 -7.69 -11.90 -4.25
N SER A 40 -7.11 -12.87 -3.53
CA SER A 40 -5.67 -12.98 -3.35
C SER A 40 -4.95 -13.16 -4.68
N PHE A 41 -5.47 -14.02 -5.56
CA PHE A 41 -4.94 -14.19 -6.91
C PHE A 41 -4.95 -12.89 -7.71
N ARG A 42 -6.07 -12.15 -7.72
CA ARG A 42 -6.16 -10.84 -8.39
C ARG A 42 -5.15 -9.84 -7.84
N PHE A 43 -5.01 -9.77 -6.51
CA PHE A 43 -4.04 -8.91 -5.85
C PHE A 43 -2.61 -9.19 -6.30
N ARG A 44 -2.16 -10.46 -6.25
CA ARG A 44 -0.81 -10.84 -6.68
C ARG A 44 -0.55 -10.54 -8.15
N ASN A 45 -1.53 -10.75 -9.02
CA ASN A 45 -1.39 -10.43 -10.43
C ASN A 45 -1.27 -8.92 -10.66
N LEU A 46 -2.08 -8.12 -9.98
CA LEU A 46 -2.01 -6.66 -10.07
C LEU A 46 -0.67 -6.13 -9.54
N LEU A 47 -0.21 -6.64 -8.39
CA LEU A 47 1.10 -6.30 -7.84
C LEU A 47 2.21 -6.63 -8.85
N ARG A 48 2.19 -7.83 -9.46
CA ARG A 48 3.17 -8.21 -10.48
C ARG A 48 3.17 -7.24 -11.65
N GLN A 49 2.00 -6.87 -12.19
CA GLN A 49 1.92 -5.93 -13.31
C GLN A 49 2.45 -4.54 -12.92
N ASN A 50 2.10 -4.04 -11.74
CA ASN A 50 2.62 -2.77 -11.24
C ASN A 50 4.15 -2.79 -11.09
N MET A 51 4.70 -3.88 -10.54
CA MET A 51 6.15 -4.06 -10.42
C MET A 51 6.84 -4.11 -11.78
N LEU A 52 6.27 -4.83 -12.76
CA LEU A 52 6.85 -4.89 -14.11
C LEU A 52 6.88 -3.52 -14.78
N THR A 53 5.77 -2.77 -14.73
CA THR A 53 5.72 -1.41 -15.27
C THR A 53 6.70 -0.50 -14.57
N PHE A 54 6.71 -0.50 -13.23
CA PHE A 54 7.65 0.30 -12.43
C PHE A 54 9.11 0.02 -12.82
N TRP A 55 9.51 -1.24 -12.88
CA TRP A 55 10.90 -1.59 -13.20
C TRP A 55 11.27 -1.27 -14.65
N ASN A 56 10.36 -1.44 -15.61
CA ASN A 56 10.59 -1.01 -16.98
C ASN A 56 10.86 0.50 -17.06
N ASP A 57 10.03 1.31 -16.40
CA ASP A 57 10.18 2.76 -16.38
C ASP A 57 11.52 3.17 -15.73
N ARG A 58 11.88 2.57 -14.59
CA ARG A 58 13.15 2.86 -13.90
C ARG A 58 14.36 2.43 -14.71
N LEU A 59 14.30 1.32 -15.44
CA LEU A 59 15.38 0.87 -16.30
C LEU A 59 15.60 1.80 -17.49
N VAL A 60 14.53 2.35 -18.07
CA VAL A 60 14.62 3.35 -19.14
C VAL A 60 15.27 4.63 -18.62
N GLU A 61 14.87 5.08 -17.43
CA GLU A 61 15.45 6.26 -16.77
C GLU A 61 16.94 6.08 -16.47
N ILE A 62 17.35 4.91 -15.97
CA ILE A 62 18.76 4.60 -15.69
C ILE A 62 19.60 4.61 -16.98
N ARG A 63 19.05 4.09 -18.10
CA ARG A 63 19.76 4.05 -19.39
C ARG A 63 19.86 5.43 -20.04
N ASN A 64 18.88 6.28 -19.82
CA ASN A 64 18.79 7.62 -20.39
C ASN A 64 18.65 8.66 -19.25
N PRO A 65 19.70 8.87 -18.45
CA PRO A 65 19.61 9.80 -17.34
C PRO A 65 19.33 11.21 -17.88
N PRO A 66 18.35 11.94 -17.31
CA PRO A 66 18.13 13.34 -17.71
C PRO A 66 19.41 14.15 -17.46
N ASP A 67 19.63 15.22 -18.24
CA ASP A 67 20.84 16.08 -18.19
C ASP A 67 21.00 16.87 -16.87
N VAL A 68 20.33 16.45 -15.81
CA VAL A 68 20.53 16.90 -14.44
C VAL A 68 21.77 16.20 -13.89
N ARG A 69 22.94 16.62 -14.37
CA ARG A 69 24.17 16.42 -13.60
C ARG A 69 23.91 16.91 -12.18
N SER A 70 24.01 16.00 -11.21
CA SER A 70 24.56 16.21 -9.87
C SER A 70 23.68 16.64 -8.69
N GLN A 71 22.39 16.30 -8.62
CA GLN A 71 21.73 16.21 -7.31
C GLN A 71 21.05 14.86 -7.10
N HIS A 72 21.75 13.99 -6.38
CA HIS A 72 21.14 12.83 -5.74
C HIS A 72 20.09 13.29 -4.73
N LEU A 73 18.93 12.64 -4.70
CA LEU A 73 17.91 12.90 -3.69
C LEU A 73 18.42 12.61 -2.27
N LEU A 74 19.38 11.70 -2.16
CA LEU A 74 20.00 11.28 -0.90
C LEU A 74 21.41 11.85 -0.75
N PRO A 75 21.77 12.39 0.43
CA PRO A 75 23.08 12.99 0.65
C PRO A 75 24.20 11.93 0.72
N LEU A 76 25.15 11.99 -0.23
CA LEU A 76 26.26 11.03 -0.35
C LEU A 76 27.08 10.91 0.94
N ALA A 77 27.29 12.01 1.66
CA ALA A 77 28.02 12.00 2.93
C ALA A 77 27.32 11.15 4.01
N ARG A 78 25.98 11.16 4.05
CA ARG A 78 25.20 10.35 4.99
C ARG A 78 25.26 8.88 4.63
N ILE A 79 25.16 8.57 3.33
CA ILE A 79 25.32 7.20 2.80
C ILE A 79 26.69 6.66 3.19
N LYS A 80 27.76 7.41 2.90
CA LYS A 80 29.13 7.02 3.28
C LYS A 80 29.28 6.79 4.78
N LYS A 81 28.64 7.64 5.62
CA LYS A 81 28.66 7.47 7.08
C LYS A 81 27.93 6.20 7.55
N ILE A 82 26.83 5.82 6.91
CA ILE A 82 26.12 4.55 7.19
C ILE A 82 26.99 3.37 6.78
N MET A 83 27.57 3.39 5.58
CA MET A 83 28.48 2.32 5.14
C MET A 83 29.69 2.15 6.07
N LYS A 84 30.17 3.24 6.68
CA LYS A 84 31.28 3.28 7.63
C LYS A 84 30.89 2.99 9.09
N SER A 85 29.62 2.72 9.39
CA SER A 85 29.24 2.28 10.73
C SER A 85 29.69 0.85 11.02
N ASP A 86 29.95 0.08 9.97
CA ASP A 86 30.64 -1.21 10.07
C ASP A 86 32.15 -0.99 10.21
N GLU A 87 32.72 -1.47 11.32
CA GLU A 87 34.14 -1.30 11.67
C GLU A 87 35.07 -2.00 10.68
N GLU A 88 34.60 -3.04 9.98
CA GLU A 88 35.40 -3.79 9.02
C GLU A 88 35.58 -3.02 7.69
N VAL A 89 34.77 -1.99 7.44
CA VAL A 89 34.80 -1.19 6.20
C VAL A 89 35.86 -0.08 6.27
N LYS A 90 37.03 -0.34 5.69
CA LYS A 90 38.18 0.60 5.72
C LYS A 90 38.18 1.68 4.66
N MET A 91 37.88 1.37 3.40
CA MET A 91 37.86 2.34 2.31
C MET A 91 36.62 2.10 1.46
N ILE A 92 36.07 3.17 0.89
CA ILE A 92 34.89 3.14 0.03
C ILE A 92 35.23 3.95 -1.21
N SER A 93 35.04 3.36 -2.40
CA SER A 93 35.24 4.06 -3.67
C SER A 93 34.32 5.27 -3.79
N ALA A 94 34.75 6.31 -4.51
CA ALA A 94 33.93 7.50 -4.74
C ALA A 94 32.61 7.19 -5.46
N ASP A 95 32.59 6.14 -6.30
CA ASP A 95 31.42 5.75 -7.08
C ASP A 95 30.39 4.96 -6.25
N THR A 96 30.82 4.30 -5.16
CA THR A 96 29.93 3.44 -4.39
C THR A 96 28.77 4.20 -3.73
N PRO A 97 28.98 5.36 -3.06
CA PRO A 97 27.87 6.17 -2.55
C PRO A 97 26.93 6.69 -3.64
N ILE A 98 27.44 6.94 -4.85
CA ILE A 98 26.65 7.40 -6.00
C ILE A 98 25.67 6.30 -6.43
N LEU A 99 26.16 5.06 -6.54
CA LEU A 99 25.34 3.89 -6.84
C LEU A 99 24.29 3.62 -5.76
N PHE A 100 24.69 3.66 -4.48
CA PHE A 100 23.75 3.51 -3.37
C PHE A 100 22.69 4.60 -3.34
N ALA A 101 23.03 5.84 -3.69
CA ALA A 101 22.03 6.91 -3.73
C ALA A 101 20.90 6.56 -4.71
N LYS A 102 21.23 6.09 -5.93
CA LYS A 102 20.22 5.69 -6.91
C LYS A 102 19.52 4.38 -6.53
N ALA A 103 20.26 3.40 -6.00
CA ALA A 103 19.67 2.13 -5.57
C ALA A 103 18.67 2.34 -4.42
N CYS A 104 19.02 3.14 -3.42
CA CYS A 104 18.15 3.47 -2.30
C CYS A 104 16.91 4.27 -2.73
N GLU A 105 17.05 5.18 -3.70
CA GLU A 105 15.90 5.88 -4.30
C GLU A 105 14.90 4.87 -4.89
N ILE A 106 15.38 3.94 -5.73
CA ILE A 106 14.55 2.92 -6.36
C ILE A 106 13.94 1.98 -5.32
N PHE A 107 14.74 1.54 -4.36
CA PHE A 107 14.31 0.66 -3.27
C PHE A 107 13.19 1.30 -2.43
N ILE A 108 13.31 2.57 -2.06
CA ILE A 108 12.27 3.28 -1.30
C ILE A 108 10.98 3.35 -2.12
N MET A 109 11.06 3.69 -3.41
CA MET A 109 9.89 3.74 -4.29
C MET A 109 9.21 2.37 -4.44
N GLU A 110 9.99 1.31 -4.65
CA GLU A 110 9.47 -0.04 -4.81
C GLU A 110 8.78 -0.54 -3.53
N LEU A 111 9.46 -0.43 -2.39
CA LEU A 111 8.90 -0.82 -1.09
C LEU A 111 7.62 -0.05 -0.78
N THR A 112 7.61 1.26 -1.09
CA THR A 112 6.42 2.11 -0.93
C THR A 112 5.28 1.65 -1.82
N LEU A 113 5.55 1.30 -3.08
CA LEU A 113 4.52 0.82 -4.01
C LEU A 113 3.94 -0.53 -3.56
N ARG A 114 4.77 -1.46 -3.09
CA ARG A 114 4.32 -2.76 -2.52
C ARG A 114 3.46 -2.55 -1.27
N ALA A 115 3.86 -1.68 -0.35
CA ALA A 115 3.08 -1.36 0.84
C ALA A 115 1.78 -0.60 0.50
N TRP A 116 1.82 0.29 -0.49
CA TRP A 116 0.64 1.01 -0.95
C TRP A 116 -0.44 0.09 -1.51
N MET A 117 -0.04 -0.95 -2.26
CA MET A 117 -0.97 -1.97 -2.74
C MET A 117 -1.75 -2.63 -1.60
N ASN A 118 -1.10 -2.95 -0.48
CA ASN A 118 -1.78 -3.48 0.73
C ASN A 118 -2.72 -2.45 1.37
N THR A 119 -2.36 -1.18 1.34
CA THR A 119 -3.20 -0.08 1.82
C THR A 119 -4.50 0.00 1.00
N GLU A 120 -4.39 -0.05 -0.32
CA GLU A 120 -5.55 0.02 -1.23
C GLU A 120 -6.41 -1.25 -1.21
N ASP A 121 -5.81 -2.43 -1.07
CA ASP A 121 -6.59 -3.67 -0.92
C ASP A 121 -7.45 -3.61 0.35
N ASN A 122 -6.91 -3.06 1.44
CA ASN A 122 -7.63 -2.80 2.69
C ASN A 122 -8.60 -1.60 2.63
N LYS A 123 -8.81 -1.00 1.44
CA LYS A 123 -9.70 0.16 1.22
C LYS A 123 -9.31 1.38 2.07
N ARG A 124 -8.03 1.52 2.41
CA ARG A 124 -7.49 2.67 3.13
C ARG A 124 -6.82 3.64 2.16
N ARG A 125 -6.65 4.88 2.62
CA ARG A 125 -5.90 5.96 1.92
C ARG A 125 -4.68 6.45 2.70
N THR A 126 -4.44 5.87 3.87
CA THR A 126 -3.28 6.14 4.71
C THR A 126 -2.52 4.84 4.90
N MET A 127 -1.27 4.82 4.43
CA MET A 127 -0.36 3.69 4.58
C MET A 127 0.07 3.55 6.04
N GLN A 128 0.07 2.33 6.55
CA GLN A 128 0.40 2.02 7.93
C GLN A 128 1.64 1.12 8.02
N ARG A 129 2.24 1.04 9.21
CA ARG A 129 3.38 0.14 9.47
C ARG A 129 3.06 -1.32 9.12
N PHE A 130 1.82 -1.75 9.37
CA PHE A 130 1.35 -3.08 9.01
C PHE A 130 1.47 -3.37 7.49
N ASP A 131 1.19 -2.38 6.64
CA ASP A 131 1.25 -2.56 5.19
C ASP A 131 2.67 -2.79 4.69
N VAL A 132 3.63 -2.09 5.30
CA VAL A 132 5.07 -2.25 5.06
C VAL A 132 5.53 -3.62 5.55
N ALA A 133 5.16 -3.99 6.79
CA ALA A 133 5.53 -5.28 7.35
C ALA A 133 4.97 -6.45 6.52
N LYS A 134 3.72 -6.35 6.05
CA LYS A 134 3.11 -7.34 5.14
C LYS A 134 3.85 -7.40 3.81
N ALA A 135 4.17 -6.25 3.19
CA ALA A 135 4.90 -6.20 1.93
C ALA A 135 6.30 -6.81 2.02
N ILE A 136 6.99 -6.67 3.16
CA ILE A 136 8.28 -7.30 3.43
C ILE A 136 8.13 -8.82 3.50
N ARG A 137 7.15 -9.33 4.24
CA ARG A 137 6.93 -10.79 4.36
C ARG A 137 6.53 -11.46 3.05
N ASP A 138 5.82 -10.74 2.19
CA ASP A 138 5.34 -11.28 0.92
C ASP A 138 6.44 -11.35 -0.16
N GLU A 139 7.66 -10.85 0.11
CA GLU A 139 8.78 -10.81 -0.85
C GLU A 139 10.09 -11.32 -0.23
N GLU A 140 10.61 -12.42 -0.77
CA GLU A 140 11.83 -13.07 -0.28
C GLU A 140 13.06 -12.15 -0.35
N LEU A 141 13.14 -11.29 -1.37
CA LEU A 141 14.26 -10.33 -1.51
C LEU A 141 14.30 -9.27 -0.38
N LEU A 142 13.20 -9.10 0.36
CA LEU A 142 13.09 -8.14 1.46
C LEU A 142 13.30 -8.76 2.84
N ASP A 143 13.58 -10.07 2.94
CA ASP A 143 13.66 -10.79 4.23
C ASP A 143 14.75 -10.23 5.17
N PHE A 144 15.77 -9.56 4.63
CA PHE A 144 16.77 -8.84 5.44
C PHE A 144 16.16 -7.75 6.35
N LEU A 145 14.91 -7.34 6.10
CA LEU A 145 14.17 -6.36 6.89
C LEU A 145 13.24 -6.98 7.94
N THR A 146 13.04 -8.30 7.95
CA THR A 146 12.07 -8.97 8.85
C THR A 146 12.37 -8.66 10.34
N TYR A 147 13.65 -8.60 10.71
CA TYR A 147 14.07 -8.26 12.08
C TYR A 147 13.97 -6.76 12.40
N ILE A 148 14.01 -5.90 11.38
CA ILE A 148 13.93 -4.43 11.54
C ILE A 148 12.47 -3.99 11.62
N VAL A 149 11.59 -4.63 10.86
CA VAL A 149 10.16 -4.35 10.79
C VAL A 149 9.38 -5.58 11.25
N PRO A 150 9.30 -5.84 12.58
CA PRO A 150 8.53 -6.96 13.11
C PRO A 150 7.06 -6.90 12.69
N PHE A 151 6.50 -8.08 12.41
CA PHE A 151 5.11 -8.25 12.02
C PHE A 151 4.25 -8.75 13.19
N ASP A 152 3.29 -7.91 13.60
CA ASP A 152 2.26 -8.11 14.64
C ASP A 152 1.34 -9.34 14.52
N GLY A 153 1.05 -9.81 13.30
CA GLY A 153 -0.16 -10.62 13.06
C GLY A 153 -0.04 -12.13 13.25
N ASP A 154 1.09 -12.63 13.77
CA ASP A 154 1.26 -14.06 14.07
C ASP A 154 1.24 -14.33 15.60
N LYS A 155 0.88 -13.31 16.41
CA LYS A 155 0.69 -13.45 17.87
C LYS A 155 -0.74 -13.86 18.21
N GLU A 156 -1.15 -15.08 17.84
CA GLU A 156 -2.33 -15.72 18.44
C GLU A 156 -2.01 -17.20 18.79
N GLU A 157 -2.25 -17.52 20.06
CA GLU A 157 -2.19 -18.84 20.73
C GLU A 157 -0.84 -19.55 20.94
N ALA A 158 -0.05 -19.01 21.87
CA ALA A 158 0.65 -19.85 22.84
C ALA A 158 0.08 -19.56 24.24
N VAL A 159 -1.15 -20.02 24.50
CA VAL A 159 -1.63 -20.19 25.88
C VAL A 159 -1.00 -21.47 26.40
N ALA A 160 0.23 -21.36 26.88
CA ALA A 160 0.83 -22.36 27.75
C ALA A 160 1.03 -21.71 29.12
N ASP A 161 0.06 -22.01 29.98
CA ASP A 161 0.07 -21.87 31.43
C ASP A 161 1.45 -22.17 32.04
N CYS A 162 2.01 -21.22 32.80
CA CYS A 162 2.98 -21.43 33.90
C CYS A 162 3.09 -20.16 34.77
N PRO A 163 2.91 -20.24 36.10
CA PRO A 163 3.02 -19.10 37.01
C PRO A 163 4.43 -18.92 37.62
N GLY A 164 4.84 -17.65 37.82
CA GLY A 164 6.04 -17.22 38.59
C GLY A 164 7.35 -17.27 37.79
N ASP A 165 8.21 -16.26 37.71
CA ASP A 165 8.49 -15.13 38.60
C ASP A 165 9.11 -13.95 37.83
N THR A 166 8.87 -12.74 38.35
CA THR A 166 9.43 -11.42 38.01
C THR A 166 10.91 -11.45 37.65
N HIS A 167 11.31 -10.95 36.47
CA HIS A 167 12.43 -10.02 36.27
C HIS A 167 12.30 -9.32 34.89
N GLN A 168 12.11 -8.00 34.94
CA GLN A 168 11.98 -7.04 33.84
C GLN A 168 13.19 -6.96 32.91
N CYS A 169 12.93 -6.75 31.61
CA CYS A 169 13.47 -5.57 30.91
C CYS A 169 12.60 -5.23 29.68
N THR A 170 11.53 -4.47 29.93
CA THR A 170 10.71 -3.83 28.90
C THR A 170 10.93 -2.32 28.98
N ALA A 171 11.73 -1.74 28.08
CA ALA A 171 11.72 -0.31 27.81
C ALA A 171 12.51 0.03 26.53
N TYR A 172 11.84 0.02 25.38
CA TYR A 172 12.09 1.03 24.35
C TYR A 172 10.78 1.38 23.63
N PRO A 173 10.11 2.48 23.99
CA PRO A 173 9.10 3.07 23.13
C PRO A 173 9.83 3.91 22.07
N MET A 174 10.15 3.33 20.91
CA MET A 174 10.51 4.14 19.74
C MET A 174 9.24 4.68 19.10
N ASN A 175 8.67 5.69 19.76
CA ASN A 175 7.70 6.58 19.16
C ASN A 175 8.49 7.53 18.24
N LEU A 176 8.66 7.14 16.97
CA LEU A 176 9.11 8.06 15.92
C LEU A 176 7.89 8.48 15.08
N CYS A 177 6.84 8.94 15.75
CA CYS A 177 5.83 9.78 15.10
C CYS A 177 6.39 11.21 15.07
N SER A 178 7.11 11.53 14.00
CA SER A 178 7.21 12.88 13.43
C SER A 178 8.24 12.86 12.31
N MET A 179 7.86 12.36 11.15
CA MET A 179 8.36 12.92 9.88
C MET A 179 7.24 12.89 8.84
N ASN A 180 7.04 14.07 8.25
CA ASN A 180 6.24 14.38 7.05
C ASN A 180 4.79 14.87 7.27
N SER A 181 4.63 15.99 7.99
CA SER A 181 3.51 16.92 7.76
C SER A 181 3.69 17.77 6.49
N ASP A 182 4.92 17.91 5.98
CA ASP A 182 5.23 18.89 4.94
C ASP A 182 5.09 18.36 3.51
N PHE A 183 4.97 17.04 3.34
CA PHE A 183 4.85 16.42 2.02
C PHE A 183 3.40 16.35 1.51
N LEU A 184 2.40 16.44 2.39
CA LEU A 184 0.99 16.28 2.00
C LEU A 184 0.27 17.58 1.62
N MET A 185 0.90 18.75 1.80
CA MET A 185 0.28 20.07 1.51
C MET A 185 0.75 20.71 0.19
N ARG A 186 1.58 20.04 -0.62
CA ARG A 186 2.11 20.61 -1.88
C ARG A 186 1.52 20.03 -3.17
N SER A 187 0.32 19.46 -3.11
CA SER A 187 -0.39 18.98 -4.29
C SER A 187 -1.86 19.39 -4.28
N GLN A 188 -2.15 20.68 -4.22
CA GLN A 188 -3.38 21.26 -4.77
C GLN A 188 -3.25 22.78 -4.93
N GLU A 189 -2.79 23.22 -6.09
CA GLU A 189 -3.18 24.53 -6.62
C GLU A 189 -3.75 24.33 -8.02
N ALA A 190 -5.06 24.52 -8.13
CA ALA A 190 -5.75 24.69 -9.40
C ALA A 190 -5.31 26.04 -10.02
N PRO A 191 -5.04 26.13 -11.33
CA PRO A 191 -4.67 27.39 -11.95
C PRO A 191 -5.88 28.33 -11.97
N GLN A 192 -5.82 29.38 -11.16
CA GLN A 192 -6.81 30.45 -11.16
C GLN A 192 -6.47 31.44 -12.30
N HIS A 193 -7.30 31.38 -13.34
CA HIS A 193 -7.83 32.53 -14.08
C HIS A 193 -6.85 33.66 -14.47
N LEU A 194 -6.18 33.52 -15.62
CA LEU A 194 -5.58 34.64 -16.34
C LEU A 194 -6.70 35.53 -16.92
N VAL A 195 -7.03 36.59 -16.20
CA VAL A 195 -7.82 37.72 -16.73
C VAL A 195 -6.97 38.45 -17.77
N PHE A 196 -7.36 38.37 -19.04
CA PHE A 196 -6.83 39.26 -20.09
C PHE A 196 -7.24 40.71 -19.79
N PRO A 197 -6.32 41.69 -19.82
CA PRO A 197 -6.70 43.09 -19.94
C PRO A 197 -7.03 43.43 -21.42
N PRO A 198 -7.93 44.40 -21.68
CA PRO A 198 -8.44 44.68 -23.02
C PRO A 198 -7.44 45.45 -23.88
N SER A 199 -7.54 45.23 -25.19
CA SER A 199 -6.84 45.92 -26.26
C SER A 199 -7.00 47.43 -26.18
N PHE A 200 -5.90 48.16 -26.27
CA PHE A 200 -5.92 49.58 -26.65
C PHE A 200 -5.22 49.81 -27.99
N SER A 201 -5.98 50.53 -28.82
CA SER A 201 -5.76 50.94 -30.20
C SER A 201 -4.72 52.06 -30.33
N SER A 202 -4.07 52.11 -31.51
CA SER A 202 -3.19 53.17 -32.00
C SER A 202 -3.66 54.61 -31.72
N ALA A 203 -2.72 55.49 -31.36
CA ALA A 203 -2.61 56.83 -31.94
C ALA A 203 -1.28 57.51 -31.54
N GLU A 204 -0.72 58.23 -32.50
CA GLU A 204 0.47 59.09 -32.47
C GLU A 204 0.40 60.21 -31.42
N THR A 205 1.54 60.73 -30.95
CA THR A 205 2.00 62.10 -31.26
C THR A 205 3.36 62.44 -30.62
N LYS A 206 4.09 63.29 -31.35
CA LYS A 206 5.43 63.86 -31.12
C LYS A 206 5.50 64.90 -29.97
N TYR A 207 6.73 65.39 -29.74
CA TYR A 207 7.16 66.62 -29.02
C TYR A 207 7.40 66.43 -27.49
N HIS A 208 8.42 66.98 -26.80
CA HIS A 208 9.51 67.91 -27.09
C HIS A 208 10.57 67.84 -25.95
N LYS A 209 11.86 67.93 -26.28
CA LYS A 209 12.88 68.86 -25.73
C LYS A 209 13.16 68.95 -24.20
N GLY A 210 14.42 68.70 -23.84
CA GLY A 210 15.28 69.72 -23.21
C GLY A 210 15.74 69.52 -21.73
N SER A 211 17.07 69.57 -21.55
CA SER A 211 17.86 70.06 -20.39
C SER A 211 17.69 69.37 -19.02
N ASN A 212 18.74 69.09 -18.24
CA ASN A 212 20.13 69.59 -18.19
C ASN A 212 21.12 68.43 -18.02
#